data_AF-A0A7C4IVN4-F1
#
_entry.id   AF-A0A7C4IVN4-F1
#
_cell.length_a   1.000
_cell.length_b   1.000
_cell.length_c   1.000
_cell.angle_alpha   90.00
_cell.angle_beta   90.00
_cell.angle_gamma   90.00
#
_symmetry.space_group_name_H-M   'P 1'
#
loop_
_entity.id
_entity.type
_entity.pdbx_description
1 polymer ?
#
loop_
_entity_poly.entity_id
_entity_poly.type
_entity_poly.pdbx_seq_one_letter_code
_entity_poly.pdbx_strand_id
1 'polypeptide(L)' 'EEELIAFCKENLAHYKAPKSVAFLDALPRTGSGKIFKKGLRDAHGLHEKKGS' A
#
# COMPACT_ATOMS: atom_id res chain seq x y z
N GLU A 1 7.39 10.44 -4.20
CA GLU A 1 6.19 10.02 -3.43
C GLU A 1 4.97 10.86 -3.80
N GLU A 2 5.05 12.18 -3.66
CA GLU A 2 3.91 13.10 -3.88
C GLU A 2 3.32 13.03 -5.29
N GLU A 3 4.14 12.89 -6.33
CA GLU A 3 3.67 12.76 -7.72
C GLU A 3 2.78 11.52 -7.94
N LEU A 4 3.10 10.39 -7.31
CA LEU A 4 2.28 9.18 -7.38
C LEU A 4 0.93 9.39 -6.69
N ILE A 5 0.94 10.07 -5.54
CA ILE A 5 -0.29 10.40 -4.81
C ILE A 5 -1.13 11.39 -5.60
N ALA A 6 -0.53 12.43 -6.19
CA ALA A 6 -1.21 13.41 -7.03
C ALA A 6 -1.84 12.74 -8.26
N PHE A 7 -1.09 11.90 -8.96
CA PHE A 7 -1.59 11.10 -10.08
C PHE A 7 -2.78 10.22 -9.66
N CYS A 8 -2.67 9.52 -8.53
CA CYS A 8 -3.77 8.72 -7.99
C CYS A 8 -4.97 9.57 -7.59
N LYS A 9 -4.79 10.78 -7.05
CA LYS A 9 -5.89 11.68 -6.69
C LYS A 9 -6.61 12.28 -7.90
N GLU A 10 -5.88 12.48 -9.00
CA GLU A 10 -6.46 12.97 -10.26
C GLU A 10 -7.25 11.86 -10.98
N ASN A 11 -6.78 10.61 -10.89
CA ASN A 11 -7.36 9.47 -11.63
C ASN A 11 -8.31 8.59 -10.80
N LEU A 12 -8.32 8.70 -9.47
CA LEU A 12 -9.17 7.91 -8.57
C LEU A 12 -10.04 8.82 -7.71
N ALA A 13 -11.19 8.29 -7.28
CA ALA A 13 -11.98 8.95 -6.25
C ALA A 13 -11.14 9.18 -4.99
N HIS A 14 -11.33 10.32 -4.32
CA HIS A 14 -10.46 10.79 -3.23
C HIS A 14 -10.26 9.76 -2.10
N TYR A 15 -11.26 8.92 -1.80
CA TYR A 15 -11.17 7.88 -0.78
C TYR A 15 -10.32 6.65 -1.18
N LYS A 16 -10.04 6.47 -2.48
CA LYS A 16 -9.19 5.39 -3.02
C LYS A 16 -7.74 5.83 -3.20
N ALA A 17 -7.46 7.13 -3.16
CA ALA A 17 -6.10 7.61 -3.24
C ALA A 17 -5.30 7.15 -2.00
N PRO A 18 -4.09 6.60 -2.18
CA PRO A 18 -3.25 6.18 -1.07
C PRO A 18 -2.84 7.39 -0.21
N LYS A 19 -2.70 7.16 1.09
CA LYS A 19 -2.26 8.20 2.05
C LYS A 19 -0.75 8.33 2.16
N SER A 20 -0.02 7.27 1.79
CA SER A 20 1.44 7.20 1.80
C SER A 20 1.91 6.18 0.76
N VAL A 21 3.15 6.33 0.28
CA VAL A 21 3.78 5.39 -0.65
C VAL A 21 5.16 5.03 -0.15
N ALA A 22 5.40 3.75 0.14
CA ALA A 22 6.71 3.25 0.49
C ALA A 22 7.34 2.53 -0.71
N PHE A 23 8.60 2.85 -1.00
CA PHE A 23 9.40 2.11 -1.98
C PHE A 23 10.16 0.99 -1.28
N LEU A 24 10.15 -0.18 -1.89
CA LEU A 24 10.80 -1.40 -1.41
C LEU A 24 11.64 -1.95 -2.55
N ASP A 25 12.83 -2.45 -2.26
CA ASP A 25 13.68 -3.11 -3.28
C ASP A 25 12.98 -4.35 -3.87
N ALA A 26 12.23 -5.08 -3.03
CA ALA A 26 11.41 -6.19 -3.45
C ALA A 26 10.19 -6.36 -2.55
N LEU A 27 9.09 -6.82 -3.14
CA LEU A 27 7.92 -7.23 -2.37
C LEU A 27 8.22 -8.54 -1.63
N PRO A 28 7.92 -8.64 -0.32
CA PRO A 28 8.10 -9.87 0.41
C PRO A 28 7.17 -10.93 -0.16
N ARG A 29 7.74 -12.10 -0.48
CA ARG A 29 7.02 -13.25 -1.03
C ARG A 29 7.04 -14.41 -0.06
N THR A 30 6.01 -15.24 -0.08
CA THR A 30 6.00 -16.53 0.62
C THR A 30 6.91 -17.53 -0.10
N GLY A 31 7.22 -18.66 0.54
CA GLY A 31 7.99 -19.74 -0.11
C GLY A 31 7.39 -20.28 -1.42
N SER A 32 6.09 -20.04 -1.65
CA SER A 32 5.39 -20.36 -2.91
C SER A 32 5.35 -19.19 -3.92
N GLY A 33 6.05 -18.09 -3.64
CA GLY A 33 6.16 -16.92 -4.54
C GLY A 33 5.01 -15.90 -4.47
N LYS A 34 3.98 -16.12 -3.65
CA LYS A 34 2.86 -15.17 -3.50
C LYS A 34 3.27 -13.97 -2.67
N ILE A 35 2.70 -12.78 -2.93
CA ILE A 35 2.95 -11.58 -2.12
C ILE A 35 2.47 -11.83 -0.68
N PHE A 36 3.36 -11.63 0.28
CA PHE A 36 3.06 -11.81 1.70
C PHE A 36 2.46 -10.54 2.29
N LYS A 37 1.15 -10.33 2.05
CA LYS A 37 0.40 -9.17 2.55
C LYS A 37 0.43 -8.99 4.07
N LYS A 38 0.52 -10.07 4.86
CA LYS A 38 0.55 -9.96 6.33
C LYS A 38 1.85 -9.28 6.79
N GLY A 39 3.00 -9.75 6.30
CA GLY A 39 4.28 -9.11 6.60
C GLY A 39 4.37 -7.66 6.14
N LEU A 40 3.77 -7.33 4.98
CA LEU A 40 3.67 -5.93 4.54
C LEU A 40 2.85 -5.06 5.50
N ARG A 41 1.77 -5.61 6.06
CA ARG A 41 0.92 -4.87 7.01
C ARG A 41 1.61 -4.66 8.35
N ASP A 42 2.27 -5.68 8.86
CA ASP A 42 2.99 -5.62 10.14
C ASP A 42 4.20 -4.67 10.04
N ALA A 43 4.96 -4.72 8.93
CA ALA A 43 6.15 -3.89 8.73
C ALA A 43 5.84 -2.40 8.52
N HIS A 44 4.73 -2.08 7.87
CA HIS A 44 4.36 -0.69 7.52
C HIS A 44 3.16 -0.17 8.32
N GLY A 45 2.73 -0.88 9.37
CA GLY A 45 1.60 -0.46 10.21
C GLY A 45 0.29 -0.29 9.46
N LEU A 46 0.12 -0.98 8.31
CA LEU A 46 -1.08 -0.92 7.47
C LEU A 46 -2.20 -1.76 8.11
N HIS A 47 -2.61 -1.40 9.32
CA HIS A 47 -3.87 -1.88 9.87
C HIS A 47 -4.99 -1.25 9.04
N GLU A 48 -5.75 -2.09 8.35
CA GLU A 48 -6.98 -1.66 7.70
C GLU A 48 -7.86 -1.07 8.79
N LYS A 49 -8.03 0.26 8.80
CA LYS A 49 -9.17 0.88 9.47
C LYS A 49 -10.41 0.33 8.80
N LYS A 50 -10.94 -0.79 9.31
CA LYS A 50 -12.32 -1.18 9.05
C LYS A 50 -13.16 0.04 9.41
N GLY A 51 -13.87 0.55 8.42
CA GLY A 51 -14.87 1.60 8.61
C GLY A 51 -15.80 1.24 9.76
N SER A 52 -16.29 2.30 10.38
CA SER A 52 -17.21 2.35 11.53
C SER A 52 -18.30 1.27 11.55
#